data_AF-A0A6B3F3J1-F1
#
_entry.id   AF-A0A6B3F3J1-F1
#
_cell.length_a   1.000
_cell.length_b   1.000
_cell.length_c   1.000
_cell.angle_alpha   90.00
_cell.angle_beta   90.00
_cell.angle_gamma   90.00
#
_symmetry.space_group_name_H-M   'P 1'
#
loop_
_entity.id
_entity.type
_entity.pdbx_description
1 polymer ?
#
loop_
_entity_poly.entity_id
_entity_poly.type
_entity_poly.pdbx_seq_one_letter_code
_entity_poly.pdbx_strand_id
1 'polypeptide(L)'
;AHDRRRAGVHLITPPAWHHEAELPNPLGARDEPGPLWVTEPTLRLLQRLAGPKYGLCEAPEIHESYTSGSTENLLEKFRTELKDARDRALAEDDDVTLEYVKAMYSKFVSTMGTSNYNRELYRPDWMHLIRAQAFSNLWMKAFKAYENGVTVVRAMGTDELHVIGDWRAVFPEGRAVTEVKVKDVYTVGTDEQEDPDA
;
A
#
# COMPACT_ATOMS: atom_id res chain seq x y z
N ALA A 1 -14.28 -13.61 16.60
CA ALA A 1 -14.77 -13.34 15.22
C ALA A 1 -14.45 -11.89 14.86
N HIS A 2 -14.03 -11.62 13.63
CA HIS A 2 -13.69 -10.26 13.17
C HIS A 2 -14.95 -9.41 12.93
N ASP A 3 -15.00 -8.20 13.49
CA ASP A 3 -16.08 -7.23 13.28
C ASP A 3 -15.66 -6.18 12.25
N ARG A 4 -16.27 -6.22 11.07
CA ARG A 4 -15.95 -5.35 9.92
C ARG A 4 -16.27 -3.87 10.16
N ARG A 5 -17.03 -3.53 11.22
CA ARG A 5 -17.37 -2.15 11.58
C ARG A 5 -16.36 -1.50 12.53
N ARG A 6 -15.41 -2.29 13.02
CA ARG A 6 -14.35 -1.84 13.93
C ARG A 6 -13.03 -1.83 13.19
N ALA A 7 -12.13 -0.99 13.66
CA ALA A 7 -10.76 -0.90 13.17
C ALA A 7 -9.81 -0.94 14.37
N GLY A 8 -8.63 -1.54 14.17
CA GLY A 8 -7.63 -1.64 15.23
C GLY A 8 -6.43 -2.49 14.85
N VAL A 9 -5.87 -3.14 15.86
CA VAL A 9 -4.74 -4.07 15.74
C VAL A 9 -5.14 -5.45 16.24
N HIS A 10 -4.58 -6.48 15.62
CA HIS A 10 -4.96 -7.87 15.84
C HIS A 10 -3.71 -8.73 15.97
N LEU A 11 -3.64 -9.54 17.02
CA LEU A 11 -2.64 -10.60 17.13
C LEU A 11 -3.15 -11.79 16.32
N ILE A 12 -2.40 -12.17 15.31
CA ILE A 12 -2.77 -13.27 14.42
C ILE A 12 -1.67 -14.32 14.32
N THR A 13 -2.04 -15.58 14.14
CA THR A 13 -1.18 -16.53 13.42
C THR A 13 -1.46 -16.35 11.93
N PRO A 14 -0.47 -15.91 11.13
CA PRO A 14 -0.68 -15.76 9.71
C PRO A 14 -0.70 -17.12 9.01
N PRO A 15 -1.42 -17.25 7.89
CA PRO A 15 -1.40 -18.46 7.10
C PRO A 15 -0.02 -18.67 6.47
N ALA A 16 0.30 -19.91 6.13
CA ALA A 16 1.44 -20.21 5.28
C ALA A 16 1.27 -19.52 3.90
N TRP A 17 2.35 -18.96 3.38
CA TRP A 17 2.37 -18.33 2.06
C TRP A 17 3.18 -19.21 1.10
N HIS A 18 2.51 -19.78 0.11
CA HIS A 18 3.13 -20.74 -0.83
C HIS A 18 3.41 -20.14 -2.22
N HIS A 19 3.20 -18.83 -2.38
CA HIS A 19 3.31 -18.11 -3.65
C HIS A 19 4.53 -17.19 -3.72
N GLU A 20 5.57 -17.45 -2.93
CA GLU A 20 6.76 -16.59 -2.84
C GLU A 20 7.50 -16.45 -4.18
N ALA A 21 7.36 -17.43 -5.07
CA ALA A 21 7.98 -17.41 -6.39
C ALA A 21 7.27 -16.45 -7.37
N GLU A 22 5.96 -16.22 -7.22
CA GLU A 22 5.18 -15.42 -8.17
C GLU A 22 4.69 -14.09 -7.60
N LEU A 23 4.49 -14.02 -6.29
CA LEU A 23 3.83 -12.91 -5.62
C LEU A 23 4.54 -12.53 -4.31
N PRO A 24 4.65 -11.22 -4.02
CA PRO A 24 5.20 -10.77 -2.75
C PRO A 24 4.32 -11.27 -1.60
N ASN A 25 4.96 -11.68 -0.51
CA ASN A 25 4.23 -12.04 0.70
C ASN A 25 3.41 -10.82 1.20
N PRO A 26 2.09 -10.95 1.46
CA PRO A 26 1.25 -9.84 1.93
C PRO A 26 1.67 -9.28 3.30
N LEU A 27 2.57 -9.97 4.01
CA LEU A 27 3.18 -9.51 5.26
C LEU A 27 4.60 -8.93 5.07
N GLY A 28 5.08 -8.84 3.83
CA GLY A 28 6.46 -8.44 3.53
C GLY A 28 7.48 -9.54 3.88
N ALA A 29 8.76 -9.17 3.85
CA ALA A 29 9.86 -10.05 4.23
C ALA A 29 9.92 -10.16 5.76
N ARG A 30 9.35 -11.23 6.32
CA ARG A 30 9.42 -11.54 7.75
C ARG A 30 10.61 -12.44 8.03
N ASP A 31 11.38 -12.08 9.05
CA ASP A 31 12.50 -12.90 9.52
C ASP A 31 12.07 -13.92 10.59
N GLU A 32 11.10 -13.56 11.43
CA GLU A 32 10.68 -14.39 12.58
C GLU A 32 9.34 -15.11 12.34
N PRO A 33 9.26 -16.43 12.59
CA PRO A 33 8.01 -17.19 12.54
C PRO A 33 7.10 -16.87 13.73
N GLY A 34 5.84 -17.32 13.66
CA GLY A 34 4.89 -17.25 14.76
C GLY A 34 3.93 -16.05 14.72
N PRO A 35 3.14 -15.87 15.80
CA PRO A 35 2.11 -14.84 15.86
C PRO A 35 2.68 -13.43 15.77
N LEU A 36 1.94 -12.53 15.13
CA LEU A 36 2.31 -11.11 15.03
C LEU A 36 1.10 -10.18 15.15
N TRP A 37 1.40 -8.96 15.58
CA TRP A 37 0.44 -7.87 15.54
C TRP A 37 0.35 -7.28 14.14
N VAL A 38 -0.85 -7.27 13.59
CA VAL A 38 -1.16 -6.62 12.31
C VAL A 38 -2.22 -5.56 12.48
N THR A 39 -2.17 -4.55 11.61
CA THR A 39 -3.23 -3.55 11.51
C THR A 39 -4.44 -4.07 10.73
N GLU A 40 -5.58 -3.42 10.93
CA GLU A 40 -6.84 -3.73 10.23
C GLU A 40 -6.70 -3.87 8.69
N PRO A 41 -6.01 -2.99 7.94
CA PRO A 41 -5.83 -3.16 6.49
C PRO A 41 -5.08 -4.44 6.09
N THR A 42 -4.10 -4.86 6.89
CA THR A 42 -3.34 -6.09 6.66
C THR A 42 -4.21 -7.31 6.93
N LEU A 43 -4.97 -7.32 8.04
CA LEU A 43 -5.92 -8.39 8.34
C LEU A 43 -6.98 -8.52 7.22
N ARG A 44 -7.53 -7.39 6.76
CA ARG A 44 -8.50 -7.37 5.66
C ARG A 44 -7.91 -7.86 4.34
N LEU A 45 -6.64 -7.55 4.08
CA LEU A 45 -5.93 -8.11 2.93
C LEU A 45 -5.86 -9.63 3.04
N LEU A 46 -5.31 -10.17 4.13
CA LEU A 46 -5.20 -11.62 4.33
C LEU A 46 -6.55 -12.34 4.24
N GLN A 47 -7.59 -11.83 4.89
CA GLN A 47 -8.94 -12.37 4.78
C GLN A 47 -9.50 -12.31 3.36
N ARG A 48 -9.18 -11.25 2.61
CA ARG A 48 -9.55 -11.13 1.20
C ARG A 48 -8.85 -12.21 0.38
N LEU A 49 -7.54 -12.40 0.56
CA LEU A 49 -6.76 -13.39 -0.18
C LEU A 49 -7.15 -14.83 0.15
N ALA A 50 -7.58 -15.08 1.39
CA ALA A 50 -8.16 -16.36 1.81
C ALA A 50 -9.59 -16.59 1.32
N GLY A 51 -10.28 -15.53 0.90
CA GLY A 51 -11.65 -15.62 0.42
C GLY A 51 -11.77 -16.41 -0.89
N PRO A 52 -12.97 -16.94 -1.21
CA PRO A 52 -13.19 -17.84 -2.33
C PRO A 52 -12.90 -17.23 -3.70
N LYS A 53 -12.85 -15.90 -3.79
CA LYS A 53 -12.49 -15.19 -5.03
C LYS A 53 -11.01 -15.41 -5.40
N TYR A 54 -10.12 -15.50 -4.41
CA TYR A 54 -8.67 -15.54 -4.63
C TYR A 54 -8.08 -16.88 -4.21
N GLY A 55 -8.43 -17.39 -3.02
CA GLY A 55 -8.01 -18.71 -2.54
C GLY A 55 -6.49 -18.89 -2.44
N LEU A 56 -5.74 -17.82 -2.17
CA LEU A 56 -4.26 -17.84 -2.20
C LEU A 56 -3.63 -18.30 -0.88
N CYS A 57 -4.39 -18.32 0.20
CA CYS A 57 -3.91 -18.77 1.52
C CYS A 57 -5.10 -19.18 2.40
N GLU A 58 -4.82 -19.76 3.55
CA GLU A 58 -5.85 -19.97 4.58
C GLU A 58 -6.24 -18.66 5.27
N ALA A 59 -7.37 -18.66 5.97
CA ALA A 59 -7.76 -17.50 6.77
C ALA A 59 -6.83 -17.37 8.00
N PRO A 60 -6.35 -16.15 8.33
CA PRO A 60 -5.52 -15.97 9.52
C PRO A 60 -6.31 -16.28 10.79
N GLU A 61 -5.67 -16.97 11.73
CA GLU A 61 -6.22 -17.20 13.06
C GLU A 61 -6.07 -15.94 13.90
N ILE A 62 -7.17 -15.40 14.44
CA ILE A 62 -7.17 -14.18 15.25
C ILE A 62 -7.24 -14.57 16.72
N HIS A 63 -6.18 -14.27 17.47
CA HIS A 63 -6.06 -14.54 18.90
C HIS A 63 -6.64 -13.41 19.75
N GLU A 64 -6.24 -12.18 19.40
CA GLU A 64 -6.54 -10.99 20.19
C GLU A 64 -6.83 -9.80 19.28
N SER A 65 -7.65 -8.86 19.75
CA SER A 65 -8.04 -7.68 18.97
C SER A 65 -8.28 -6.47 19.86
N TYR A 66 -7.49 -5.42 19.66
CA TYR A 66 -7.70 -4.11 20.27
C TYR A 66 -8.29 -3.18 19.22
N THR A 67 -9.60 -2.96 19.31
CA THR A 67 -10.35 -2.23 18.29
C THR A 67 -11.19 -1.10 18.88
N SER A 68 -11.39 -0.04 18.12
CA SER A 68 -12.35 1.03 18.43
C SER A 68 -13.40 1.12 17.32
N GLY A 69 -14.42 1.96 17.52
CA GLY A 69 -15.27 2.37 16.39
C GLY A 69 -14.40 2.94 15.27
N SER A 70 -14.71 2.62 14.01
CA SER A 70 -13.91 3.09 12.88
C SER A 70 -13.99 4.62 12.81
N THR A 71 -12.88 5.29 13.14
CA THR A 71 -12.72 6.74 12.98
C THR A 71 -12.22 7.10 11.59
N GLU A 72 -12.24 6.19 10.61
CA GLU A 72 -11.83 6.44 9.23
C GLU A 72 -12.54 7.67 8.64
N ASN A 73 -13.80 7.88 9.02
CA ASN A 73 -14.60 9.05 8.62
C ASN A 73 -14.01 10.41 9.06
N LEU A 74 -13.16 10.44 10.10
CA LEU A 74 -12.60 11.69 10.63
C LEU A 74 -11.69 12.38 9.61
N LEU A 75 -10.91 11.60 8.85
CA LEU A 75 -9.99 12.11 7.83
C LEU A 75 -10.52 11.94 6.41
N GLU A 76 -11.68 11.30 6.22
CA GLU A 76 -12.21 11.02 4.88
C GLU A 76 -12.44 12.31 4.08
N LYS A 77 -13.02 13.35 4.70
CA LYS A 77 -13.17 14.65 4.05
C LYS A 77 -11.81 15.24 3.65
N PHE A 78 -10.86 15.26 4.57
CA PHE A 78 -9.51 15.77 4.29
C PHE A 78 -8.82 15.01 3.15
N ARG A 79 -8.93 13.68 3.14
CA ARG A 79 -8.40 12.82 2.09
C ARG A 79 -9.05 13.12 0.73
N THR A 80 -10.38 13.26 0.69
CA THR A 80 -11.12 13.58 -0.53
C THR A 80 -10.72 14.95 -1.07
N GLU A 81 -10.65 15.98 -0.22
CA GLU A 81 -10.22 17.32 -0.63
C GLU A 81 -8.79 17.33 -1.20
N LEU A 82 -7.84 16.62 -0.57
CA LEU A 82 -6.48 16.51 -1.10
C LEU A 82 -6.42 15.75 -2.42
N LYS A 83 -7.24 14.69 -2.56
CA LYS A 83 -7.35 13.95 -3.82
C LYS A 83 -7.90 14.86 -4.91
N ASP A 84 -8.98 15.58 -4.65
CA ASP A 84 -9.64 16.44 -5.64
C ASP A 84 -8.74 17.63 -6.02
N ALA A 85 -8.00 18.21 -5.06
CA ALA A 85 -7.00 19.23 -5.32
C ALA A 85 -5.87 18.70 -6.22
N ARG A 86 -5.39 17.48 -5.96
CA ARG A 86 -4.37 16.83 -6.79
C ARG A 86 -4.87 16.52 -8.19
N ASP A 87 -6.09 15.98 -8.32
CA ASP A 87 -6.68 15.63 -9.60
C ASP A 87 -6.92 16.89 -10.46
N ARG A 88 -7.33 18.01 -9.85
CA ARG A 88 -7.43 19.31 -10.52
C ARG A 88 -6.07 19.83 -10.99
N ALA A 89 -5.06 19.79 -10.12
CA ALA A 89 -3.71 20.23 -10.47
C ALA A 89 -3.13 19.43 -11.66
N LEU A 90 -3.40 18.11 -11.71
CA LEU A 90 -3.01 17.28 -12.87
C LEU A 90 -3.77 17.66 -14.15
N ALA A 91 -5.05 18.00 -14.05
CA ALA A 91 -5.86 18.38 -15.22
C ALA A 91 -5.48 19.76 -15.77
N GLU A 92 -4.98 20.66 -14.91
CA GLU A 92 -4.61 22.04 -15.24
C GLU A 92 -3.10 22.21 -15.53
N ASP A 93 -2.32 21.11 -15.45
CA ASP A 93 -0.85 21.13 -15.54
C ASP A 93 -0.19 22.09 -14.53
N ASP A 94 -0.79 22.21 -13.33
CA ASP A 94 -0.31 23.04 -12.23
C ASP A 94 0.67 22.25 -11.34
N ASP A 95 1.92 22.19 -11.79
CA ASP A 95 3.01 21.51 -11.10
C ASP A 95 3.26 22.07 -9.69
N VAL A 96 3.01 23.36 -9.47
CA VAL A 96 3.24 24.01 -8.17
C VAL A 96 2.23 23.47 -7.16
N THR A 97 0.94 23.53 -7.48
CA THR A 97 -0.10 22.97 -6.60
C THR A 97 0.08 21.47 -6.39
N LEU A 98 0.46 20.73 -7.44
CA LEU A 98 0.72 19.30 -7.35
C LEU A 98 1.80 18.97 -6.32
N GLU A 99 2.96 19.62 -6.38
CA GLU A 99 4.05 19.37 -5.43
C GLU A 99 3.71 19.87 -4.01
N TYR A 100 2.98 20.97 -3.85
CA TYR A 100 2.49 21.42 -2.54
C TYR A 100 1.53 20.41 -1.90
N VAL A 101 0.54 19.91 -2.63
CA VAL A 101 -0.42 18.92 -2.11
C VAL A 101 0.29 17.63 -1.68
N LYS A 102 1.24 17.16 -2.49
CA LYS A 102 2.07 15.99 -2.20
C LYS A 102 2.95 16.20 -0.95
N ALA A 103 3.63 17.35 -0.85
CA ALA A 103 4.46 17.70 0.30
C ALA A 103 3.63 17.81 1.58
N MET A 104 2.45 18.45 1.51
CA MET A 104 1.52 18.56 2.63
C MET A 104 1.08 17.19 3.14
N TYR A 105 0.67 16.28 2.25
CA TYR A 105 0.24 14.94 2.65
C TYR A 105 1.38 14.16 3.30
N SER A 106 2.57 14.17 2.69
CA SER A 106 3.76 13.52 3.24
C SER A 106 4.13 14.09 4.62
N LYS A 107 4.08 15.42 4.78
CA LYS A 107 4.34 16.09 6.06
C LYS A 107 3.29 15.75 7.11
N PHE A 108 2.01 15.71 6.75
CA PHE A 108 0.93 15.33 7.65
C PHE A 108 1.12 13.91 8.19
N VAL A 109 1.34 12.93 7.30
CA VAL A 109 1.54 11.53 7.70
C VAL A 109 2.79 11.34 8.56
N SER A 110 3.91 12.00 8.22
CA SER A 110 5.14 11.90 9.02
C SER A 110 5.01 12.60 10.38
N THR A 111 4.34 13.76 10.44
CA THR A 111 4.14 14.50 11.70
C THR A 111 3.31 13.70 12.70
N MET A 112 2.33 12.92 12.22
CA MET A 112 1.54 12.03 13.10
C MET A 112 2.36 10.91 13.74
N GLY A 113 3.43 10.46 13.09
CA GLY A 113 4.23 9.32 13.55
C GLY A 113 5.33 9.63 14.55
N THR A 114 5.98 10.79 14.42
CA THR A 114 7.28 11.04 15.10
C THR A 114 7.42 12.43 15.72
N SER A 115 6.39 13.29 15.66
CA SER A 115 6.51 14.65 16.19
C SER A 115 6.42 14.67 17.72
N ASN A 116 7.57 14.74 18.38
CA ASN A 116 7.66 14.95 19.84
C ASN A 116 7.16 16.34 20.29
N TYR A 117 7.07 17.29 19.35
CA TYR A 117 6.64 18.67 19.61
C TYR A 117 5.14 18.88 19.45
N ASN A 118 4.49 18.16 18.52
CA ASN A 118 3.05 18.26 18.29
C ASN A 118 2.30 17.08 18.93
N ARG A 119 2.13 17.14 20.25
CA ARG A 119 1.45 16.07 21.03
C ARG A 119 -0.03 15.91 20.69
N GLU A 120 -0.66 16.93 20.11
CA GLU A 120 -2.09 16.89 19.74
C GLU A 120 -2.37 15.95 18.56
N LEU A 121 -1.36 15.69 17.71
CA LEU A 121 -1.46 14.82 16.54
C LEU A 121 -0.57 13.58 16.60
N TYR A 122 0.08 13.28 17.74
CA TYR A 122 0.94 12.10 17.89
C TYR A 122 0.10 10.81 17.91
N ARG A 123 -0.06 10.20 16.74
CA ARG A 123 -0.91 9.02 16.45
C ARG A 123 -0.14 8.02 15.59
N PRO A 124 0.86 7.31 16.17
CA PRO A 124 1.63 6.31 15.44
C PRO A 124 0.73 5.18 14.89
N ASP A 125 -0.35 4.85 15.59
CA ASP A 125 -1.35 3.89 15.14
C ASP A 125 -1.99 4.30 13.79
N TRP A 126 -2.31 5.58 13.61
CA TRP A 126 -2.86 6.08 12.34
C TRP A 126 -1.83 6.04 11.22
N MET A 127 -0.58 6.38 11.50
CA MET A 127 0.50 6.26 10.51
C MET A 127 0.65 4.81 10.02
N HIS A 128 0.65 3.84 10.93
CA HIS A 128 0.73 2.42 10.57
C HIS A 128 -0.48 1.96 9.77
N LEU A 129 -1.70 2.38 10.14
CA LEU A 129 -2.93 2.08 9.39
C LEU A 129 -2.87 2.65 7.96
N ILE A 130 -2.46 3.91 7.79
CA ILE A 130 -2.37 4.56 6.48
C ILE A 130 -1.35 3.84 5.59
N ARG A 131 -0.17 3.53 6.13
CA ARG A 131 0.89 2.81 5.40
C ARG A 131 0.47 1.40 5.02
N ALA A 132 -0.13 0.65 5.95
CA ALA A 132 -0.64 -0.69 5.68
C ALA A 132 -1.73 -0.67 4.61
N GLN A 133 -2.64 0.31 4.63
CA GLN A 133 -3.65 0.46 3.58
C GLN A 133 -3.05 0.77 2.22
N ALA A 134 -2.02 1.63 2.16
CA ALA A 134 -1.31 1.93 0.92
C ALA A 134 -0.59 0.69 0.37
N PHE A 135 0.09 -0.07 1.24
CA PHE A 135 0.69 -1.35 0.85
C PHE A 135 -0.35 -2.37 0.37
N SER A 136 -1.49 -2.51 1.06
CA SER A 136 -2.57 -3.40 0.60
C SER A 136 -3.10 -3.02 -0.79
N ASN A 137 -3.16 -1.73 -1.11
CA ASN A 137 -3.55 -1.28 -2.46
C ASN A 137 -2.47 -1.60 -3.50
N LEU A 138 -1.20 -1.39 -3.18
CA LEU A 138 -0.07 -1.77 -4.02
C LEU A 138 -0.05 -3.28 -4.28
N TRP A 139 -0.29 -4.09 -3.25
CA TRP A 139 -0.36 -5.54 -3.35
C TRP A 139 -1.47 -5.98 -4.30
N MET A 140 -2.65 -5.34 -4.25
CA MET A 140 -3.71 -5.63 -5.23
C MET A 140 -3.34 -5.24 -6.66
N LYS A 141 -2.52 -4.19 -6.87
CA LYS A 141 -1.95 -3.90 -8.20
C LYS A 141 -0.96 -4.99 -8.63
N ALA A 142 -0.09 -5.45 -7.73
CA ALA A 142 0.81 -6.58 -7.99
C ALA A 142 0.03 -7.82 -8.44
N PHE A 143 -1.02 -8.17 -7.71
CA PHE A 143 -1.87 -9.30 -8.08
C PHE A 143 -2.54 -9.12 -9.45
N LYS A 144 -3.06 -7.92 -9.75
CA LYS A 144 -3.62 -7.62 -11.09
C LYS A 144 -2.57 -7.77 -12.19
N ALA A 145 -1.33 -7.33 -11.96
CA ALA A 145 -0.23 -7.50 -12.91
C ALA A 145 0.03 -8.99 -13.18
N TYR A 146 0.16 -9.78 -12.11
CA TYR A 146 0.34 -11.22 -12.18
C TYR A 146 -0.78 -11.93 -12.95
N GLU A 147 -2.06 -11.61 -12.66
CA GLU A 147 -3.20 -12.19 -13.38
C GLU A 147 -3.21 -11.88 -14.89
N ASN A 148 -2.52 -10.81 -15.31
CA ASN A 148 -2.41 -10.42 -16.72
C ASN A 148 -1.05 -10.82 -17.34
N GLY A 149 -0.31 -11.74 -16.70
CA GLY A 149 0.94 -12.29 -17.23
C GLY A 149 2.16 -11.38 -17.08
N VAL A 150 2.05 -10.27 -16.37
CA VAL A 150 3.19 -9.42 -16.02
C VAL A 150 3.88 -10.03 -14.80
N THR A 151 5.17 -10.31 -14.92
CA THR A 151 5.94 -10.92 -13.84
C THR A 151 6.17 -9.89 -12.74
N VAL A 152 5.75 -10.18 -11.51
CA VAL A 152 6.01 -9.33 -10.34
C VAL A 152 7.32 -9.75 -9.70
N VAL A 153 8.26 -8.82 -9.56
CA VAL A 153 9.56 -9.08 -8.92
C VAL A 153 9.52 -8.72 -7.44
N ARG A 154 9.04 -7.52 -7.11
CA ARG A 154 8.91 -7.06 -5.72
C ARG A 154 7.96 -5.88 -5.59
N ALA A 155 7.33 -5.76 -4.42
CA ALA A 155 6.66 -4.55 -3.98
C ALA A 155 7.53 -3.88 -2.89
N MET A 156 7.90 -2.61 -3.07
CA MET A 156 8.71 -1.83 -2.14
C MET A 156 7.91 -0.67 -1.54
N GLY A 157 8.15 -0.40 -0.26
CA GLY A 157 7.50 0.69 0.45
C GLY A 157 5.97 0.58 0.38
N THR A 158 5.32 1.64 -0.10
CA THR A 158 3.85 1.70 -0.22
C THR A 158 3.37 2.06 -1.63
N ASP A 159 4.29 2.33 -2.56
CA ASP A 159 4.00 2.90 -3.88
C ASP A 159 4.90 2.39 -5.01
N GLU A 160 5.79 1.42 -4.77
CA GLU A 160 6.75 0.93 -5.78
C GLU A 160 6.54 -0.54 -6.12
N LEU A 161 6.33 -0.83 -7.40
CA LEU A 161 6.20 -2.18 -7.91
C LEU A 161 7.26 -2.40 -9.00
N HIS A 162 8.09 -3.40 -8.83
CA HIS A 162 9.03 -3.86 -9.85
C HIS A 162 8.42 -5.02 -10.62
N VAL A 163 8.43 -4.90 -11.94
CA VAL A 163 7.82 -5.88 -12.84
C VAL A 163 8.71 -6.16 -14.03
N ILE A 164 8.54 -7.34 -14.63
CA ILE A 164 9.11 -7.72 -15.93
C ILE A 164 7.97 -8.00 -16.89
N GLY A 165 8.02 -7.41 -18.09
CA GLY A 165 6.99 -7.54 -19.13
C GLY A 165 6.26 -6.22 -19.41
N ASP A 166 5.25 -6.29 -20.29
CA ASP A 166 4.48 -5.11 -20.71
C ASP A 166 3.40 -4.75 -19.69
N TRP A 167 3.77 -3.89 -18.74
CA TRP A 167 2.83 -3.39 -17.74
C TRP A 167 1.76 -2.45 -18.31
N ARG A 168 2.00 -1.81 -19.47
CA ARG A 168 1.09 -0.83 -20.08
C ARG A 168 -0.18 -1.50 -20.60
N ALA A 169 -0.10 -2.81 -20.90
CA ALA A 169 -1.27 -3.63 -21.19
C ALA A 169 -2.23 -3.77 -19.99
N VAL A 170 -1.75 -3.55 -18.76
CA VAL A 170 -2.51 -3.77 -17.51
C VAL A 170 -2.95 -2.47 -16.84
N PHE A 171 -2.11 -1.43 -16.92
CA PHE A 171 -2.35 -0.15 -16.27
C PHE A 171 -2.18 1.01 -17.26
N PRO A 172 -3.09 2.00 -17.24
CA PRO A 172 -2.87 3.24 -17.95
C PRO A 172 -1.65 3.97 -17.37
N GLU A 173 -0.83 4.53 -18.26
CA GLU A 173 0.31 5.35 -17.89
C GLU A 173 -0.13 6.75 -17.46
N GLY A 174 0.35 7.20 -16.31
CA GLY A 174 0.06 8.54 -15.81
C GLY A 174 0.26 8.69 -14.30
N ARG A 175 -0.35 9.73 -13.74
CA ARG A 175 -0.16 10.15 -12.35
C ARG A 175 -1.44 10.07 -11.52
N ALA A 176 -2.60 9.79 -12.12
CA ALA A 176 -3.84 9.59 -11.39
C ALA A 176 -3.78 8.38 -10.45
N VAL A 177 -4.71 8.29 -9.51
CA VAL A 177 -4.71 7.23 -8.46
C VAL A 177 -4.72 5.81 -9.05
N THR A 178 -5.41 5.62 -10.18
CA THR A 178 -5.54 4.33 -10.87
C THR A 178 -4.44 4.08 -11.91
N GLU A 179 -3.70 5.13 -12.27
CA GLU A 179 -2.59 5.07 -13.22
C GLU A 179 -1.30 4.64 -12.51
N VAL A 180 -0.30 4.30 -13.32
CA VAL A 180 1.07 4.07 -12.86
C VAL A 180 2.03 4.79 -13.79
N LYS A 181 3.20 5.16 -13.28
CA LYS A 181 4.27 5.77 -14.07
C LYS A 181 5.55 4.99 -13.90
N VAL A 182 6.40 5.05 -14.92
CA VAL A 182 7.77 4.57 -14.82
C VAL A 182 8.53 5.43 -13.79
N LYS A 183 9.24 4.77 -12.87
CA LYS A 183 10.24 5.41 -12.02
C LYS A 183 11.65 5.15 -12.55
N ASP A 184 11.92 3.92 -12.98
CA ASP A 184 13.22 3.46 -13.45
C ASP A 184 13.01 2.28 -14.43
N VAL A 185 13.88 2.14 -15.42
CA VAL A 185 13.94 1.02 -16.37
C VAL A 185 15.39 0.59 -16.48
N TYR A 186 15.65 -0.67 -16.20
CA TYR A 186 16.99 -1.23 -16.35
C TYR A 186 16.90 -2.60 -17.01
N THR A 187 17.94 -2.96 -17.77
CA THR A 187 18.10 -4.29 -18.34
C THR A 187 19.07 -5.08 -17.48
N VAL A 188 18.64 -6.24 -16.98
CA VAL A 188 19.50 -7.12 -16.19
C VAL A 188 20.60 -7.68 -17.09
N GLY A 189 21.87 -7.43 -16.75
CA GLY A 189 23.04 -7.98 -17.45
C GLY A 189 23.79 -7.01 -18.36
N THR A 190 23.40 -5.72 -18.40
CA THR A 190 24.15 -4.64 -19.04
C THR A 190 24.55 -3.62 -17.99
N ASP A 191 25.86 -3.42 -17.78
CA ASP A 191 26.46 -2.51 -16.79
C ASP A 191 26.37 -1.01 -17.17
N GLU A 192 25.27 -0.57 -17.80
CA GLU A 192 25.09 0.85 -18.16
C GLU A 192 23.72 1.34 -17.71
N GLN A 193 23.73 2.13 -16.62
CA GLN A 193 22.66 3.08 -16.33
C GLN A 193 22.68 4.14 -17.44
N GLU A 194 21.82 4.00 -18.45
CA GLU A 194 21.48 5.13 -19.30
C GLU A 194 20.50 6.02 -18.53
N ASP A 195 21.01 7.16 -18.07
CA ASP A 195 20.21 8.26 -17.54
C ASP A 195 19.43 8.88 -18.72
N PRO A 196 18.09 8.86 -18.73
CA PRO A 196 17.30 9.36 -19.85
C PRO A 196 17.28 10.89 -20.00
N ASP A 197 18.00 11.64 -19.14
CA ASP A 197 18.08 13.12 -19.16
C ASP A 197 19.53 13.68 -19.29
N ALA A 198 20.46 12.95 -19.94
CA ALA A 198 21.81 13.47 -20.28
C ALA A 198 21.90 14.15 -21.65
#